data_AF-A0A257X9C4-F1
#
_entry.id   AF-A0A257X9C4-F1
#
_cell.length_a   1.000
_cell.length_b   1.000
_cell.length_c   1.000
_cell.angle_alpha   90.00
_cell.angle_beta   90.00
_cell.angle_gamma   90.00
#
_symmetry.space_group_name_H-M   'P 1'
#
loop_
_entity.id
_entity.type
_entity.pdbx_description
1 polymer ?
#
loop_
_entity_poly.entity_id
_entity_poly.type
_entity_poly.pdbx_seq_one_letter_code
_entity_poly.pdbx_strand_id
1 'polypeptide(L)'
;MFFPDTEFVLACLLLGTVVGFFAGMLGIGGGALLVPMLVSLFERLHVTPDHILHLALGTSMAAIVVSAAISLRTHHAHGAVDWPTVRTMTIGVLLGTLLGTFIAREVSTQALSLIFAVFIGYVALTMLIGFKPKPSRQLPGAGGLIAAG
;
A
#
# COMPACT_ATOMS: atom_id res chain seq x y z
N MET A 1 20.09 -20.98 -11.14
CA MET A 1 19.09 -21.84 -10.50
C MET A 1 18.72 -21.16 -9.18
N PHE A 2 17.73 -20.25 -9.21
CA PHE A 2 17.27 -19.51 -8.04
C PHE A 2 16.40 -20.44 -7.20
N PHE A 3 17.02 -21.24 -6.32
CA PHE A 3 16.28 -21.75 -5.17
C PHE A 3 16.20 -20.60 -4.17
N PRO A 4 15.01 -20.11 -3.81
CA PRO A 4 14.93 -19.20 -2.68
C PRO A 4 15.42 -19.96 -1.46
N ASP A 5 16.47 -19.46 -0.82
CA ASP A 5 16.99 -20.04 0.40
C ASP A 5 15.80 -20.21 1.37
N THR A 6 15.72 -21.35 2.07
CA THR A 6 14.58 -21.64 2.96
C THR A 6 14.39 -20.53 4.01
N GLU A 7 15.49 -19.90 4.38
CA GLU A 7 15.57 -18.71 5.24
C GLU A 7 14.81 -17.51 4.67
N PHE A 8 14.91 -17.24 3.35
CA PHE A 8 14.23 -16.14 2.70
C PHE A 8 12.71 -16.32 2.70
N VAL A 9 12.25 -17.53 2.38
CA VAL A 9 10.83 -17.85 2.39
C VAL A 9 10.26 -17.72 3.81
N LEU A 10 10.99 -18.23 4.80
CA LEU A 10 10.59 -18.14 6.20
C LEU A 10 10.55 -16.68 6.69
N ALA A 11 11.54 -15.87 6.33
CA ALA A 11 11.57 -14.45 6.66
C ALA A 11 10.37 -13.70 6.06
N CYS A 12 10.06 -13.94 4.78
CA CYS A 12 8.90 -13.34 4.11
C CYS A 12 7.57 -13.79 4.74
N LEU A 13 7.43 -15.06 5.14
CA LEU A 13 6.24 -15.57 5.82
C LEU A 13 6.04 -14.93 7.20
N LEU A 14 7.09 -14.87 8.01
CA LEU A 14 7.04 -14.24 9.34
C LEU A 14 6.72 -12.74 9.23
N LEU A 15 7.42 -12.03 8.34
CA LEU A 15 7.22 -10.60 8.09
C LEU A 15 5.79 -10.35 7.61
N GLY A 16 5.32 -11.11 6.62
CA GLY A 16 3.96 -10.99 6.10
C GLY A 16 2.89 -11.27 7.16
N THR A 17 3.12 -12.22 8.07
CA THR A 17 2.19 -12.52 9.18
C THR A 17 2.12 -11.37 10.17
N VAL A 18 3.26 -10.86 10.62
CA VAL A 18 3.33 -9.74 11.58
C VAL A 18 2.73 -8.47 10.97
N VAL A 19 3.14 -8.12 9.76
CA VAL A 19 2.64 -6.93 9.07
C VAL A 19 1.16 -7.06 8.75
N GLY A 20 0.69 -8.23 8.29
CA GLY A 20 -0.72 -8.48 8.01
C GLY A 20 -1.60 -8.35 9.25
N PHE A 21 -1.12 -8.85 10.40
CA PHE A 21 -1.82 -8.70 11.68
C PHE A 21 -1.99 -7.22 12.08
N PHE A 22 -0.90 -6.45 12.09
CA PHE A 22 -0.96 -5.02 12.42
C PHE A 22 -1.75 -4.21 11.39
N ALA A 23 -1.60 -4.52 10.10
CA ALA A 23 -2.36 -3.88 9.03
C ALA A 23 -3.87 -4.09 9.20
N GLY A 24 -4.29 -5.31 9.58
CA GLY A 24 -5.68 -5.63 9.89
C GLY A 24 -6.21 -4.88 11.11
N MET A 25 -5.41 -4.79 12.18
CA MET A 25 -5.80 -4.05 13.40
C MET A 25 -5.91 -2.54 13.19
N LEU A 26 -4.96 -1.97 12.45
CA LEU A 26 -4.85 -0.52 12.27
C LEU A 26 -5.73 0.00 11.12
N GLY A 27 -6.19 -0.89 10.23
CA GLY A 27 -7.07 -0.54 9.11
C GLY A 27 -6.45 0.36 8.03
N ILE A 28 -5.13 0.62 8.10
CA ILE A 28 -4.41 1.54 7.19
C ILE A 28 -3.96 0.92 5.86
N GLY A 29 -4.19 -0.38 5.66
CA GLY A 29 -3.61 -1.11 4.52
C GLY A 29 -2.11 -1.35 4.73
N GLY A 30 -1.66 -2.59 4.63
CA GLY A 30 -0.35 -3.00 5.13
C GLY A 30 0.88 -2.38 4.45
N GLY A 31 0.71 -1.62 3.38
CA GLY A 31 1.81 -1.05 2.59
C GLY A 31 2.77 -0.15 3.38
N ALA A 32 2.23 0.74 4.22
CA ALA A 32 3.06 1.67 5.00
C ALA A 32 4.00 0.95 5.99
N LEU A 33 3.59 -0.22 6.50
CA LEU A 33 4.42 -1.07 7.36
C LEU A 33 5.28 -2.05 6.54
N LEU A 34 4.74 -2.60 5.44
CA LEU A 34 5.36 -3.64 4.65
C LEU A 34 6.60 -3.15 3.90
N VAL A 35 6.54 -1.96 3.31
CA VAL A 35 7.64 -1.40 2.52
C VAL A 35 8.92 -1.18 3.35
N PRO A 36 8.93 -0.45 4.48
CA PRO A 36 10.15 -0.26 5.26
C PRO A 36 10.71 -1.59 5.80
N MET A 37 9.85 -2.54 6.15
CA MET A 37 10.27 -3.87 6.57
C MET A 37 10.93 -4.66 5.43
N LEU A 38 10.39 -4.57 4.21
CA LEU A 38 10.98 -5.18 3.01
C LEU A 38 12.31 -4.52 2.63
N VAL A 39 12.43 -3.18 2.75
CA VAL A 39 13.69 -2.47 2.53
C VAL A 39 14.75 -2.99 3.50
N SER A 40 14.46 -3.07 4.80
CA SER A 40 15.40 -3.62 5.79
C SER A 40 15.76 -5.09 5.55
N LEU A 41 14.83 -5.89 5.02
CA LEU A 41 15.09 -7.28 4.64
C LEU A 41 16.02 -7.37 3.43
N PHE A 42 15.77 -6.57 2.38
CA PHE A 42 16.58 -6.55 1.16
C PHE A 42 17.97 -5.97 1.37
N GLU A 43 18.13 -4.99 2.27
CA GLU A 43 19.45 -4.50 2.70
C GLU A 43 20.28 -5.62 3.35
N ARG A 44 19.67 -6.42 4.24
CA ARG A 44 20.34 -7.58 4.86
C ARG A 44 20.74 -8.66 3.86
N LEU A 45 19.98 -8.79 2.77
CA LEU A 45 20.24 -9.73 1.69
C LEU A 45 21.24 -9.19 0.64
N HIS A 46 21.85 -8.02 0.89
CA HIS A 46 22.85 -7.41 0.00
C HIS A 46 22.33 -7.15 -1.43
N VAL A 47 21.03 -6.84 -1.56
CA VAL A 47 20.43 -6.40 -2.83
C VAL A 47 21.05 -5.04 -3.22
N THR A 48 21.22 -4.78 -4.52
CA THR A 48 21.82 -3.53 -5.00
C THR A 48 20.98 -2.31 -4.59
N PRO A 49 21.59 -1.27 -3.96
CA PRO A 49 20.87 -0.13 -3.37
C PRO A 49 19.89 0.57 -4.32
N ASP A 50 20.26 0.68 -5.60
CA ASP A 50 19.49 1.40 -6.61
C ASP A 50 18.11 0.78 -6.88
N HIS A 51 17.92 -0.51 -6.58
CA HIS A 51 16.69 -1.24 -6.87
C HIS A 51 15.90 -1.64 -5.62
N ILE A 52 16.47 -1.50 -4.41
CA ILE A 52 15.82 -1.95 -3.16
C ILE A 52 14.44 -1.31 -2.99
N LEU A 53 14.35 0.00 -3.16
CA LEU A 53 13.10 0.73 -2.98
C LEU A 53 12.04 0.34 -4.01
N HIS A 54 12.43 0.25 -5.28
CA HIS A 54 11.53 -0.19 -6.36
C HIS A 54 11.02 -1.62 -6.13
N LEU A 55 11.90 -2.52 -5.71
CA LEU A 55 11.55 -3.90 -5.42
C LEU A 55 10.63 -4.01 -4.20
N ALA A 56 10.91 -3.27 -3.12
CA ALA A 56 10.08 -3.24 -1.92
C ALA A 56 8.69 -2.67 -2.19
N LEU A 57 8.61 -1.55 -2.92
CA LEU A 57 7.35 -0.93 -3.32
C LEU A 57 6.55 -1.89 -4.20
N GLY A 58 7.14 -2.44 -5.27
CA GLY A 58 6.46 -3.38 -6.18
C GLY A 58 5.97 -4.64 -5.47
N THR A 59 6.81 -5.24 -4.62
CA THR A 59 6.44 -6.43 -3.83
C THR A 59 5.29 -6.12 -2.87
N SER A 60 5.33 -4.96 -2.21
CA SER A 60 4.25 -4.55 -1.31
C SER A 60 2.93 -4.34 -2.05
N MET A 61 2.96 -3.74 -3.26
CA MET A 61 1.75 -3.54 -4.07
C MET A 61 1.15 -4.88 -4.50
N ALA A 62 1.99 -5.84 -4.90
CA ALA A 62 1.53 -7.20 -5.21
C ALA A 62 0.83 -7.85 -4.01
N ALA A 63 1.40 -7.73 -2.81
CA ALA A 63 0.78 -8.23 -1.58
C ALA A 63 -0.54 -7.50 -1.26
N ILE A 64 -0.60 -6.18 -1.45
CA ILE A 64 -1.80 -5.37 -1.23
C ILE A 64 -2.93 -5.82 -2.16
N VAL A 65 -2.67 -6.08 -3.45
CA VAL A 65 -3.68 -6.55 -4.40
C VAL A 65 -4.35 -7.83 -3.91
N VAL A 66 -3.57 -8.81 -3.43
CA VAL A 66 -4.11 -10.07 -2.87
C VAL A 66 -4.97 -9.79 -1.64
N SER A 67 -4.48 -8.97 -0.71
CA SER A 67 -5.22 -8.63 0.51
C SER A 67 -6.52 -7.85 0.21
N ALA A 68 -6.48 -6.95 -0.76
CA ALA A 68 -7.63 -6.16 -1.19
C ALA A 68 -8.69 -7.04 -1.87
N ALA A 69 -8.28 -8.01 -2.69
CA ALA A 69 -9.19 -8.97 -3.30
C ALA A 69 -9.90 -9.83 -2.25
N ILE A 70 -9.18 -10.31 -1.23
CA ILE A 70 -9.76 -11.04 -0.11
C ILE A 70 -10.73 -10.14 0.68
N SER A 71 -10.32 -8.91 0.99
CA SER A 71 -11.15 -7.93 1.70
C SER A 71 -12.45 -7.65 0.94
N LEU A 72 -12.37 -7.35 -0.37
CA LEU A 72 -13.53 -7.10 -1.23
C LEU A 72 -14.47 -8.30 -1.24
N ARG A 73 -13.94 -9.52 -1.40
CA ARG A 73 -14.75 -10.75 -1.39
C ARG A 73 -15.49 -10.91 -0.06
N THR A 74 -14.82 -10.69 1.06
CA THR A 74 -15.42 -10.79 2.39
C THR A 74 -16.50 -9.72 2.60
N HIS A 75 -16.26 -8.46 2.23
CA HIS A 75 -17.27 -7.40 2.36
C HIS A 75 -18.47 -7.64 1.44
N HIS A 76 -18.23 -8.15 0.23
CA HIS A 76 -19.28 -8.50 -0.71
C HIS A 76 -20.16 -9.64 -0.17
N ALA A 77 -19.55 -10.66 0.44
CA ALA A 77 -20.28 -11.76 1.07
C ALA A 77 -21.21 -11.30 2.22
N HIS A 78 -20.89 -10.17 2.87
CA HIS A 78 -21.73 -9.56 3.90
C HIS A 78 -22.73 -8.52 3.36
N GLY A 79 -22.83 -8.33 2.04
CA GLY A 79 -23.72 -7.34 1.43
C GLY A 79 -23.34 -5.89 1.72
N ALA A 80 -22.10 -5.63 2.17
CA ALA A 80 -21.64 -4.32 2.63
C ALA A 80 -20.95 -3.49 1.53
N VAL A 81 -21.16 -3.82 0.25
CA VAL A 81 -20.50 -3.17 -0.88
C VAL A 81 -21.49 -2.29 -1.65
N ASP A 82 -21.24 -0.98 -1.64
CA ASP A 82 -21.95 -0.01 -2.48
C ASP A 82 -21.30 0.07 -3.87
N TRP A 83 -21.79 -0.75 -4.79
CA TRP A 83 -21.28 -0.87 -6.15
C TRP A 83 -21.27 0.44 -6.96
N PRO A 84 -22.31 1.30 -6.91
CA PRO A 84 -22.27 2.66 -7.46
C PRO A 84 -21.03 3.45 -7.03
N THR A 85 -20.77 3.52 -5.72
CA THR A 85 -19.63 4.25 -5.16
C THR A 85 -18.30 3.65 -5.62
N VAL A 86 -18.17 2.32 -5.56
CA VAL A 86 -16.97 1.61 -6.02
C VAL A 86 -16.68 1.90 -7.49
N ARG A 87 -17.69 1.88 -8.36
CA ARG A 87 -17.51 2.15 -9.80
C ARG A 87 -17.01 3.57 -10.05
N THR A 88 -17.57 4.55 -9.36
CA THR A 88 -17.16 5.95 -9.52
C THR A 88 -15.74 6.19 -9.00
N MET A 89 -15.38 5.64 -7.84
CA MET A 89 -14.01 5.74 -7.31
C MET A 89 -13.00 4.98 -8.18
N THR A 90 -13.37 3.82 -8.73
CA THR A 90 -12.49 3.04 -9.61
C THR A 90 -12.01 3.84 -10.82
N ILE A 91 -12.86 4.71 -11.37
CA ILE A 91 -12.46 5.58 -12.50
C ILE A 91 -11.37 6.56 -12.06
N GLY A 92 -11.52 7.18 -10.89
CA GLY A 92 -10.51 8.06 -10.29
C GLY A 92 -9.19 7.31 -10.07
N VAL A 93 -9.24 6.15 -9.40
CA VAL A 93 -8.06 5.31 -9.12
C VAL A 93 -7.34 4.93 -10.41
N LEU A 94 -8.07 4.49 -11.46
CA LEU A 94 -7.46 4.09 -12.72
C LEU A 94 -6.78 5.26 -13.44
N LEU A 95 -7.43 6.43 -13.49
CA LEU A 95 -6.84 7.63 -14.09
C LEU A 95 -5.64 8.13 -13.28
N GLY A 96 -5.78 8.21 -11.96
CA GLY A 96 -4.73 8.64 -11.04
C GLY A 96 -3.52 7.72 -11.06
N THR A 97 -3.72 6.40 -11.06
CA THR A 97 -2.63 5.42 -11.14
C THR A 97 -1.93 5.43 -12.49
N LEU A 98 -2.67 5.60 -13.60
CA LEU A 98 -2.07 5.72 -14.93
C LEU A 98 -1.20 6.97 -15.03
N LEU A 99 -1.75 8.13 -14.67
CA LEU A 99 -1.01 9.40 -14.65
C LEU A 99 0.17 9.35 -13.69
N GLY A 100 -0.04 8.83 -12.49
CA GLY A 100 1.00 8.67 -11.47
C GLY A 100 2.13 7.76 -11.94
N THR A 101 1.83 6.68 -12.68
CA THR A 101 2.85 5.79 -13.25
C THR A 101 3.68 6.49 -14.32
N PHE A 102 3.07 7.33 -15.17
CA PHE A 102 3.82 8.12 -16.15
C PHE A 102 4.78 9.10 -15.47
N ILE A 103 4.31 9.79 -14.42
CA ILE A 103 5.13 10.72 -13.65
C ILE A 103 6.25 9.96 -12.92
N ALA A 104 5.92 8.85 -12.25
CA ALA A 104 6.87 8.08 -11.45
C ALA A 104 8.03 7.49 -12.26
N ARG A 105 7.83 7.22 -13.56
CA ARG A 105 8.90 6.74 -14.45
C ARG A 105 10.01 7.77 -14.69
N GLU A 106 9.70 9.05 -14.58
CA GLU A 106 10.65 10.16 -14.78
C GLU A 106 11.35 10.58 -13.47
N VAL A 107 10.95 10.00 -12.33
CA VAL A 107 11.49 10.35 -11.00
C VAL A 107 12.72 9.51 -10.69
N SER A 108 13.81 10.15 -10.27
CA SER A 108 15.03 9.45 -9.85
C SER A 108 14.82 8.64 -8.57
N THR A 109 15.59 7.55 -8.39
CA THR A 109 15.53 6.70 -7.18
C THR A 109 15.70 7.50 -5.88
N GLN A 110 16.56 8.53 -5.89
CA GLN A 110 16.78 9.41 -4.73
C GLN A 110 15.54 10.26 -4.41
N ALA A 111 14.90 10.84 -5.44
CA ALA A 111 13.67 11.60 -5.26
C ALA A 111 12.52 10.71 -4.80
N LEU A 112 12.38 9.50 -5.35
CA LEU A 112 11.39 8.52 -4.91
C LEU A 112 11.59 8.13 -3.44
N SER A 113 12.85 7.90 -3.02
CA SER A 113 13.20 7.62 -1.63
C SER A 113 12.80 8.77 -0.70
N LEU A 114 13.06 10.01 -1.09
CA LEU A 114 12.72 11.18 -0.27
C LEU A 114 11.20 11.35 -0.14
N ILE A 115 10.46 11.23 -1.25
CA ILE A 115 9.00 11.29 -1.27
C ILE A 115 8.42 10.20 -0.36
N PHE A 116 8.93 8.98 -0.47
CA PHE A 116 8.49 7.86 0.35
C PHE A 116 8.82 8.07 1.84
N ALA A 117 10.01 8.56 2.18
CA ALA A 117 10.40 8.86 3.55
C ALA A 117 9.50 9.94 4.19
N VAL A 118 9.19 11.01 3.45
CA VAL A 118 8.27 12.07 3.90
C VAL A 118 6.86 11.49 4.09
N PHE A 119 6.39 10.66 3.16
CA PHE A 119 5.08 10.01 3.25
C PHE A 119 4.97 9.10 4.48
N ILE A 120 5.95 8.24 4.74
CA ILE A 120 5.98 7.39 5.93
C ILE A 120 6.06 8.22 7.21
N GLY A 121 6.88 9.29 7.22
CA GLY A 121 6.95 10.22 8.34
C GLY A 121 5.59 10.87 8.64
N TYR A 122 4.86 11.27 7.59
CA TYR A 122 3.51 11.80 7.72
C TYR A 122 2.51 10.78 8.27
N VAL A 123 2.54 9.53 7.77
CA VAL A 123 1.68 8.45 8.28
C VAL A 123 1.98 8.17 9.76
N ALA A 124 3.26 8.04 10.12
CA ALA A 124 3.68 7.81 11.50
C ALA A 124 3.22 8.95 12.43
N LEU A 125 3.35 10.21 12.01
CA LEU A 125 2.90 11.36 12.78
C LEU A 125 1.37 11.37 12.94
N THR A 126 0.63 11.07 11.88
CA THR A 126 -0.84 11.01 11.91
C THR A 126 -1.33 9.92 12.87
N MET A 127 -0.66 8.77 12.90
CA MET A 127 -0.94 7.70 13.86
C MET A 127 -0.61 8.09 15.30
N LEU A 128 0.50 8.82 15.52
CA LEU A 128 0.90 9.30 16.85
C LEU A 128 -0.08 10.33 17.42
N ILE A 129 -0.54 11.27 16.58
CA ILE A 129 -1.47 12.33 16.97
C ILE A 129 -2.92 11.81 17.07
N GLY A 130 -3.23 10.70 16.39
CA GLY A 130 -4.56 10.09 16.41
C GLY A 130 -5.62 10.96 15.73
N PHE A 131 -5.25 11.73 14.71
CA PHE A 131 -6.16 12.63 14.02
C PHE A 131 -7.28 11.83 13.34
N LYS A 132 -8.50 11.91 13.87
CA LYS A 132 -9.69 11.27 13.29
C LYS A 132 -10.55 12.35 12.63
N PRO A 133 -10.66 12.37 11.29
CA PRO A 133 -11.59 13.26 10.60
C PRO A 133 -13.02 13.07 11.13
N LYS A 134 -13.79 14.16 11.29
CA LYS A 134 -15.18 14.08 11.74
C LYS A 134 -15.97 13.23 10.72
N PRO A 135 -16.72 12.18 11.15
CA PRO A 135 -17.49 11.36 10.23
C PRO A 135 -18.58 12.20 9.55
N SER A 136 -18.47 12.47 8.24
CA SER A 136 -19.60 12.96 7.46
C SER A 136 -20.39 11.77 6.94
N ARG A 137 -21.68 11.69 7.28
CA ARG A 137 -22.59 10.63 6.78
C ARG A 137 -23.05 10.87 5.33
N GLN A 138 -22.64 11.99 4.72
CA GLN A 138 -22.97 12.32 3.35
C GLN A 138 -21.79 11.93 2.46
N LEU A 139 -22.06 11.06 1.48
CA LEU A 139 -21.11 10.77 0.41
C LEU A 139 -20.94 12.04 -0.44
N PRO A 140 -19.70 12.43 -0.78
CA PRO A 140 -19.50 13.51 -1.73
C PRO A 140 -20.15 13.14 -3.08
N GLY A 141 -20.57 14.14 -3.86
CA GLY A 141 -21.10 13.90 -5.20
C GLY A 141 -20.10 13.20 -6.11
N ALA A 142 -20.53 12.77 -7.31
CA ALA A 142 -19.69 11.98 -8.22
C ALA A 142 -18.29 12.56 -8.47
N GLY A 143 -18.16 13.89 -8.58
CA GLY A 143 -16.86 14.55 -8.74
C GLY A 143 -15.93 14.40 -7.52
N GLY A 144 -16.49 14.44 -6.29
CA GLY A 144 -15.70 14.22 -5.09
C GLY A 144 -15.33 12.75 -4.88
N LEU A 145 -16.17 11.80 -5.33
CA LEU A 145 -15.82 10.38 -5.36
C LEU A 145 -14.73 10.06 -6.38
N ILE A 146 -14.76 10.70 -7.56
CA ILE A 146 -13.68 10.57 -8.56
C ILE A 146 -12.39 11.20 -8.05
N ALA A 147 -12.44 12.34 -7.36
CA ALA A 147 -11.24 12.99 -6.82
C ALA A 147 -10.63 12.23 -5.62
N ALA A 148 -11.47 11.51 -4.87
CA ALA A 148 -11.03 10.70 -3.73
C ALA A 148 -10.57 9.29 -4.10
N GLY A 149 -10.92 8.81 -5.29
CA GLY A 149 -10.39 7.57 -5.87
C GLY A 149 -9.12 7.87 -6.66
#